data_AF-M3H059-F1
#
_entry.id   AF-M3H059-F1
#
_cell.length_a   1.000
_cell.length_b   1.000
_cell.length_c   1.000
_cell.angle_alpha   90.00
_cell.angle_beta   90.00
_cell.angle_gamma   90.00
#
_symmetry.space_group_name_H-M   'P 1'
#
loop_
_entity.id
_entity.type
_entity.pdbx_description
1 polymer ?
#
loop_
_entity_poly.entity_id
_entity_poly.type
_entity_poly.pdbx_seq_one_letter_code
_entity_poly.pdbx_strand_id
1 'polypeptide(L)'
;MILSLHSINPEKRKLQQISDQLSQGKIYIFPTDTVYALLADSQSKLGVEKLYELKNISKNQPLSLICPSISIASNYIEHLSNDAFRLMKKITPGPFTFITSANKHLPRVSFSNQKENKSEFEFRMQFIYKS
;
A
#
# COMPACT_ATOMS: atom_id res chain seq x y z
N MET A 1 -11.24 18.22 -4.20
CA MET A 1 -10.59 19.04 -3.16
C MET A 1 -9.09 18.85 -3.30
N ILE A 2 -8.32 19.93 -3.37
CA ILE A 2 -6.86 19.88 -3.41
C ILE A 2 -6.35 20.30 -2.02
N LEU A 3 -5.53 19.45 -1.39
CA LEU A 3 -4.85 19.76 -0.14
C LEU A 3 -3.37 19.97 -0.42
N SER A 4 -2.86 21.17 -0.17
CA SER A 4 -1.43 21.45 -0.18
C SER A 4 -0.82 21.00 1.15
N LEU A 5 0.25 20.22 1.08
CA LEU A 5 1.06 19.78 2.23
C LEU A 5 2.48 20.32 2.05
N HIS A 6 3.11 20.72 3.15
CA HIS A 6 4.55 20.99 3.12
C HIS A 6 5.32 19.67 2.92
N SER A 7 6.27 19.66 1.98
CA SER A 7 6.97 18.44 1.57
C SER A 7 7.87 17.84 2.66
N ILE A 8 8.51 18.67 3.48
CA ILE A 8 9.48 18.23 4.51
C ILE A 8 8.82 18.12 5.90
N ASN A 9 7.72 18.83 6.12
CA ASN A 9 7.10 18.91 7.45
C ASN A 9 5.58 19.09 7.30
N PRO A 10 4.88 18.06 6.81
CA PRO A 10 3.45 18.12 6.56
C PRO A 10 2.67 18.42 7.84
N GLU A 11 1.67 19.29 7.74
CA GLU A 11 0.91 19.74 8.90
C GLU A 11 0.07 18.59 9.48
N LYS A 12 0.33 18.24 10.75
CA LYS A 12 -0.35 17.12 11.44
C LYS A 12 -1.87 17.15 11.32
N ARG A 13 -2.48 18.34 11.41
CA ARG A 13 -3.94 18.52 11.28
C ARG A 13 -4.45 18.07 9.91
N LYS A 14 -3.72 18.37 8.84
CA LYS A 14 -4.07 17.96 7.47
C LYS A 14 -3.87 16.46 7.30
N LEU A 15 -2.79 15.90 7.84
CA LEU A 15 -2.57 14.45 7.84
C LEU A 15 -3.68 13.69 8.57
N GLN A 16 -4.10 14.17 9.73
CA GLN A 16 -5.21 13.57 10.47
C GLN A 16 -6.50 13.61 9.65
N GLN A 17 -6.82 14.77 9.06
CA GLN A 17 -7.97 14.91 8.19
C GLN A 17 -7.93 13.94 6.99
N ILE A 18 -6.76 13.73 6.38
CA ILE A 18 -6.58 12.76 5.29
C ILE A 18 -6.83 11.34 5.79
N SER A 19 -6.25 10.98 6.95
CA SER A 19 -6.42 9.66 7.57
C SER A 19 -7.90 9.37 7.88
N ASP A 20 -8.62 10.32 8.48
CA ASP A 20 -10.04 10.18 8.82
C ASP A 20 -10.91 10.05 7.57
N GLN A 21 -10.52 10.70 6.48
CA GLN A 21 -11.24 10.62 5.21
C GLN A 21 -10.95 9.33 4.45
N LEU A 22 -9.72 8.82 4.51
CA LEU A 22 -9.35 7.52 3.95
C LEU A 22 -10.14 6.40 4.63
N SER A 23 -10.27 6.42 5.96
CA SER A 23 -11.05 5.42 6.71
C SER A 23 -12.55 5.45 6.36
N GLN A 24 -13.07 6.63 6.00
CA GLN A 24 -14.43 6.81 5.45
C GLN A 24 -14.58 6.32 3.99
N GLY A 25 -13.54 5.75 3.38
CA GLY A 25 -13.58 5.24 2.01
C GLY A 25 -13.50 6.33 0.94
N LYS A 26 -12.86 7.47 1.25
CA LYS A 26 -12.44 8.44 0.22
C LYS A 26 -11.13 8.00 -0.41
N ILE A 27 -10.90 8.49 -1.64
CA ILE A 27 -9.69 8.23 -2.42
C ILE A 27 -8.83 9.49 -2.43
N TYR A 28 -7.52 9.30 -2.32
CA TYR A 28 -6.54 10.37 -2.44
C TYR A 28 -5.58 10.10 -3.59
N ILE A 29 -5.10 11.15 -4.23
CA ILE A 29 -3.96 11.08 -5.14
C ILE A 29 -2.78 11.68 -4.38
N PHE A 30 -1.69 10.92 -4.24
CA PHE A 30 -0.51 11.31 -3.48
C PHE A 30 0.74 11.22 -4.35
N PRO A 31 1.64 12.23 -4.34
CA PRO A 31 2.88 12.16 -5.08
C PRO A 31 3.83 11.13 -4.46
N THR A 32 4.32 10.17 -5.24
CA THR A 32 5.48 9.36 -4.82
C THR A 32 6.76 9.86 -5.47
N ASP A 33 7.87 9.19 -5.17
CA ASP A 33 9.18 9.40 -5.79
C ASP A 33 9.20 9.08 -7.30
N THR A 34 8.24 8.31 -7.79
CA THR A 34 8.15 7.87 -9.19
C THR A 34 6.98 8.50 -9.93
N VAL A 35 5.75 8.29 -9.43
CA VAL A 35 4.51 8.71 -10.08
C VAL A 35 3.45 9.01 -9.03
N TYR A 36 2.39 9.71 -9.41
CA TYR A 36 1.26 9.88 -8.50
C TYR A 36 0.54 8.53 -8.25
N ALA A 37 0.32 8.22 -6.98
CA ALA A 37 -0.39 7.03 -6.54
C ALA A 37 -1.84 7.37 -6.14
N LEU A 38 -2.79 6.56 -6.60
CA LEU A 38 -4.15 6.53 -6.08
C LEU A 38 -4.19 5.67 -4.81
N LEU A 39 -4.62 6.28 -3.71
CA LEU A 39 -4.64 5.71 -2.37
C LEU A 39 -6.07 5.50 -1.87
N ALA A 40 -6.28 4.35 -1.24
CA ALA A 40 -7.43 4.04 -0.42
C ALA A 40 -6.94 3.43 0.89
N ASP A 41 -7.75 3.50 1.95
CA ASP A 41 -7.49 2.70 3.15
C ASP A 41 -7.66 1.21 2.80
N SER A 42 -6.63 0.40 3.09
CA SER A 42 -6.62 -1.04 2.81
C SER A 42 -7.64 -1.82 3.63
N GLN A 43 -8.13 -1.24 4.73
CA GLN A 43 -9.18 -1.81 5.57
C GLN A 43 -10.59 -1.36 5.14
N SER A 44 -10.70 -0.30 4.34
CA SER A 44 -11.99 0.25 3.91
C SER A 44 -12.49 -0.44 2.64
N LYS A 45 -13.51 -1.30 2.76
CA LYS A 45 -14.11 -1.99 1.60
C LYS A 45 -14.62 -1.01 0.54
N LEU A 46 -15.29 0.05 0.99
CA LEU A 46 -15.77 1.10 0.11
C LEU A 46 -14.63 1.79 -0.64
N GLY A 47 -13.51 2.07 0.05
CA GLY A 47 -12.33 2.66 -0.57
C GLY A 47 -11.70 1.74 -1.61
N VAL A 48 -11.50 0.47 -1.28
CA VAL A 48 -10.92 -0.49 -2.23
C VAL A 48 -11.80 -0.69 -3.46
N GLU A 49 -13.12 -0.83 -3.30
CA GLU A 49 -14.03 -1.03 -4.43
C GLU A 49 -13.98 0.16 -5.41
N LYS A 50 -14.02 1.39 -4.87
CA LYS A 50 -13.83 2.60 -5.68
C LYS A 50 -12.46 2.65 -6.36
N LEU A 51 -11.41 2.15 -5.71
CA LEU A 51 -10.07 2.13 -6.28
C LEU A 51 -9.99 1.21 -7.50
N TYR A 52 -10.62 0.03 -7.45
CA TYR A 52 -10.75 -0.87 -8.61
C TYR A 52 -11.55 -0.23 -9.75
N GLU A 53 -12.67 0.42 -9.43
CA GLU A 53 -13.50 1.13 -10.41
C GLU A 53 -12.72 2.26 -11.10
N LEU A 54 -12.04 3.13 -10.32
CA LEU A 54 -11.28 4.25 -10.85
C LEU A 54 -10.07 3.83 -11.69
N LYS A 55 -9.39 2.74 -11.29
CA LYS A 55 -8.28 2.17 -12.07
C LYS A 55 -8.76 1.34 -13.26
N ASN A 56 -10.06 1.07 -13.37
CA ASN A 56 -10.66 0.23 -14.39
C ASN A 56 -9.98 -1.16 -14.52
N ILE A 57 -9.70 -1.79 -13.38
CA ILE A 57 -9.09 -3.12 -13.31
C ILE A 57 -10.01 -4.11 -12.61
N SER A 58 -9.88 -5.39 -12.96
CA SER A 58 -10.66 -6.45 -12.32
C SER A 58 -10.29 -6.60 -10.86
N LYS A 59 -11.28 -6.92 -10.00
CA LYS A 59 -11.06 -7.21 -8.58
C LYS A 59 -10.04 -8.34 -8.37
N ASN A 60 -9.86 -9.23 -9.36
CA ASN A 60 -8.90 -10.34 -9.31
C ASN A 60 -7.44 -9.93 -9.49
N GLN A 61 -7.19 -8.69 -9.92
CA GLN A 61 -5.82 -8.17 -10.02
C GLN A 61 -5.34 -7.68 -8.66
N PRO A 62 -4.09 -7.97 -8.27
CA PRO A 62 -3.54 -7.52 -7.00
C PRO A 62 -3.34 -5.99 -7.00
N LEU A 63 -3.69 -5.35 -5.89
CA LEU A 63 -3.32 -3.97 -5.61
C LEU A 63 -1.97 -3.91 -4.89
N SER A 64 -1.32 -2.75 -4.93
CA SER A 64 -0.10 -2.52 -4.16
C SER A 64 -0.42 -1.97 -2.78
N LEU A 65 0.29 -2.43 -1.75
CA LEU A 65 0.22 -1.86 -0.40
C LEU A 65 1.40 -0.93 -0.18
N ILE A 66 1.12 0.25 0.38
CA ILE A 66 2.15 1.17 0.84
C ILE A 66 2.38 0.93 2.32
N CYS A 67 3.63 0.62 2.66
CA CYS A 67 4.04 0.30 4.03
C CYS A 67 5.01 1.37 4.53
N PRO A 68 4.86 1.85 5.78
CA PRO A 68 5.76 2.85 6.34
C PRO A 68 7.14 2.29 6.72
N SER A 69 7.30 0.96 6.84
CA SER A 69 8.59 0.31 7.13
C SER A 69 8.59 -1.16 6.74
N ILE A 70 9.77 -1.73 6.49
CA ILE A 70 9.93 -3.16 6.19
C ILE A 70 9.46 -4.03 7.37
N SER A 71 9.63 -3.55 8.61
CA SER A 71 9.17 -4.27 9.80
C SER A 71 7.65 -4.42 9.87
N ILE A 72 6.90 -3.43 9.38
CA ILE A 72 5.43 -3.56 9.28
C ILE A 72 5.06 -4.46 8.11
N ALA A 73 5.75 -4.30 6.99
CA ALA A 73 5.61 -5.15 5.81
C ALA A 73 5.84 -6.65 6.10
N SER A 74 6.85 -7.01 6.90
CA SER A 74 7.15 -8.40 7.23
C SER A 74 6.01 -9.11 7.96
N ASN A 75 5.11 -8.37 8.62
CA ASN A 75 3.92 -8.95 9.26
C ASN A 75 2.91 -9.50 8.25
N TYR A 76 3.00 -9.10 6.98
CA TYR A 76 2.12 -9.53 5.89
C TYR A 76 2.77 -10.52 4.93
N ILE A 77 4.06 -10.81 5.09
CA ILE A 77 4.81 -11.72 4.22
C ILE A 77 4.79 -13.12 4.83
N GLU A 78 4.60 -14.15 4.02
CA GLU A 78 4.58 -15.55 4.48
C GLU A 78 5.97 -16.06 4.84
N HIS A 79 6.94 -15.86 3.94
CA HIS A 79 8.32 -16.29 4.14
C HIS A 79 9.29 -15.19 3.72
N LEU A 80 9.90 -14.52 4.71
CA LEU A 80 10.94 -13.53 4.48
C LEU A 80 12.26 -14.02 5.09
N SER A 81 13.22 -14.39 4.23
CA SER A 81 14.55 -14.80 4.69
C SER A 81 15.32 -13.62 5.26
N ASN A 82 16.28 -13.88 6.15
CA ASN A 82 17.13 -12.85 6.73
C ASN A 82 17.92 -12.08 5.66
N ASP A 83 18.38 -12.76 4.61
CA ASP A 83 19.11 -12.13 3.51
C ASP A 83 18.21 -11.23 2.68
N ALA A 84 16.98 -11.67 2.38
CA ALA A 84 15.99 -10.83 1.70
C ALA A 84 15.65 -9.60 2.54
N PHE A 85 15.41 -9.75 3.84
CA PHE A 85 15.16 -8.62 4.74
C PHE A 85 16.33 -7.63 4.77
N ARG A 86 17.57 -8.12 4.86
CA ARG A 86 18.79 -7.29 4.83
C ARG A 86 18.92 -6.55 3.50
N LEU A 87 18.66 -7.23 2.38
CA LEU A 87 18.69 -6.63 1.05
C LEU A 87 17.64 -5.53 0.92
N MET A 88 16.38 -5.82 1.27
CA MET A 88 15.30 -4.84 1.28
C MET A 88 15.70 -3.62 2.10
N LYS A 89 16.19 -3.82 3.32
CA LYS A 89 16.62 -2.72 4.21
C LYS A 89 17.74 -1.88 3.62
N LYS A 90 18.66 -2.50 2.87
CA LYS A 90 19.77 -1.79 2.23
C LYS A 90 19.32 -0.92 1.05
N ILE A 91 18.27 -1.32 0.32
CA ILE A 91 17.83 -0.64 -0.91
C ILE A 91 16.57 0.23 -0.70
N THR A 92 16.00 0.24 0.51
CA THR A 92 14.87 1.11 0.88
C THR A 92 15.29 2.19 1.87
N PRO A 93 14.71 3.40 1.82
CA PRO A 93 13.66 3.84 0.89
C PRO A 93 14.19 4.08 -0.54
N GLY A 94 13.35 3.86 -1.54
CA GLY A 94 13.70 4.00 -2.97
C GLY A 94 12.59 3.49 -3.88
N PRO A 95 12.74 3.65 -5.21
CA PRO A 95 11.70 3.38 -6.21
C PRO A 95 11.54 1.88 -6.51
N PHE A 96 11.48 1.07 -5.47
CA PHE A 96 11.40 -0.39 -5.55
C PHE A 96 10.01 -0.87 -5.15
N THR A 97 9.51 -1.84 -5.92
CA THR A 97 8.33 -2.62 -5.56
C THR A 97 8.77 -4.06 -5.34
N PHE A 98 8.53 -4.59 -4.15
CA PHE A 98 8.81 -6.00 -3.85
C PHE A 98 7.57 -6.83 -4.13
N ILE A 99 7.76 -7.98 -4.77
CA ILE A 99 6.72 -8.98 -5.03
C ILE A 99 7.01 -10.17 -4.13
N THR A 100 6.02 -10.57 -3.33
CA THR A 100 6.21 -11.60 -2.29
C THR A 100 4.88 -12.24 -1.93
N SER A 101 4.91 -13.54 -1.57
CA SER A 101 3.72 -14.25 -1.08
C SER A 101 3.25 -13.65 0.24
N ALA A 102 1.98 -13.24 0.26
CA ALA A 102 1.34 -12.71 1.44
C ALA A 102 0.82 -13.82 2.36
N ASN A 103 0.84 -13.54 3.67
CA ASN A 103 0.25 -14.41 4.67
C ASN A 103 -1.21 -14.06 4.96
N LYS A 104 -1.85 -14.86 5.81
CA LYS A 104 -3.26 -14.73 6.21
C LYS A 104 -3.62 -13.45 6.99
N HIS A 105 -2.64 -12.68 7.48
CA HIS A 105 -2.88 -11.43 8.21
C HIS A 105 -3.15 -10.25 7.27
N LEU A 106 -2.97 -10.43 5.97
CA LEU A 106 -3.26 -9.39 4.99
C LEU A 106 -4.77 -9.08 4.94
N PRO A 107 -5.18 -7.79 4.91
CA PRO A 107 -6.59 -7.42 4.81
C PRO A 107 -7.22 -7.98 3.53
N ARG A 108 -8.17 -8.93 3.69
CA ARG A 108 -8.89 -9.59 2.58
C ARG A 108 -9.67 -8.65 1.66
N VAL A 109 -9.92 -7.45 2.15
CA VAL A 109 -10.69 -6.44 1.44
C VAL A 109 -9.94 -5.91 0.22
N SER A 110 -8.61 -5.79 0.32
CA SER A 110 -7.72 -5.24 -0.72
C SER A 110 -7.30 -6.25 -1.79
N PHE A 111 -7.53 -7.54 -1.55
CA PHE A 111 -7.04 -8.63 -2.38
C PHE A 111 -8.18 -9.62 -2.56
N SER A 112 -8.85 -9.57 -3.71
CA SER A 112 -10.03 -10.41 -3.93
C SER A 112 -9.68 -11.89 -3.81
N ASN A 113 -10.71 -12.68 -3.50
CA ASN A 113 -10.69 -14.12 -3.30
C ASN A 113 -9.99 -14.91 -4.42
N GLN A 114 -8.67 -15.01 -4.39
CA GLN A 114 -7.95 -16.11 -5.04
C GLN A 114 -8.06 -17.34 -4.14
N LYS A 115 -9.23 -17.97 -4.16
CA LYS A 115 -9.50 -19.22 -3.43
C LYS A 115 -8.86 -20.45 -4.08
N GLU A 116 -8.23 -20.35 -5.25
CA GLU A 116 -7.83 -21.53 -6.02
C GLU A 116 -6.32 -21.72 -6.26
N ASN A 117 -5.46 -20.72 -6.08
CA ASN A 117 -4.01 -20.93 -6.16
C ASN A 117 -3.30 -20.30 -4.96
N LYS A 118 -2.95 -21.14 -3.99
CA LYS A 118 -2.19 -20.80 -2.78
C LYS A 118 -0.78 -20.24 -3.04
N SER A 119 -0.33 -20.16 -4.29
CA SER A 119 1.10 -20.05 -4.60
C SER A 119 1.63 -18.63 -4.76
N GLU A 120 0.86 -17.65 -5.24
CA GLU A 120 1.45 -16.33 -5.56
C GLU A 120 0.45 -15.19 -5.32
N PHE A 121 0.25 -14.81 -4.06
CA PHE A 121 -0.20 -13.46 -3.79
C PHE A 121 0.92 -12.53 -4.22
N GLU A 122 0.84 -11.91 -5.39
CA GLU A 122 1.78 -10.86 -5.78
C GLU A 122 1.50 -9.61 -4.93
N PHE A 123 2.11 -9.58 -3.74
CA PHE A 123 1.99 -8.46 -2.84
C PHE A 123 3.04 -7.41 -3.20
N ARG A 124 2.59 -6.35 -3.88
CA ARG A 124 3.46 -5.24 -4.28
C ARG A 124 3.60 -4.24 -3.15
N MET A 125 4.78 -4.14 -2.58
CA MET A 125 5.07 -3.17 -1.53
C MET A 125 5.88 -1.99 -2.02
N GLN A 126 5.38 -0.79 -1.78
CA GLN A 126 6.13 0.45 -2.02
C GLN A 126 6.49 1.12 -0.70
N PHE A 127 7.77 1.48 -0.56
CA PHE A 127 8.29 2.24 0.57
C PHE A 127 8.53 3.68 0.13
N ILE A 128 7.62 4.57 0.54
CA ILE A 128 7.71 5.99 0.19
C ILE A 128 8.80 6.65 1.03
N TYR A 129 9.59 7.52 0.41
CA TYR A 129 10.59 8.33 1.08
C TYR A 129 9.95 9.17 2.18
N LYS A 130 10.47 9.08 3.41
CA LYS A 130 10.23 10.12 4.43
C LYS A 130 11.11 11.30 4.04
N SER A 131 10.56 12.28 3.33
CA SER A 131 11.15 13.60 3.21
C SER A 131 11.06 14.37 4.52
#